data_AF-A0A4Q9N1A3-F1
#
_entry.id   AF-A0A4Q9N1A3-F1
#
_cell.length_a   1.000
_cell.length_b   1.000
_cell.length_c   1.000
_cell.angle_alpha   90.00
_cell.angle_beta   90.00
_cell.angle_gamma   90.00
#
_symmetry.space_group_name_H-M   'P 1'
#
loop_
_entity.id
_entity.type
_entity.pdbx_description
1 polymer ?
#
loop_
_entity_poly.entity_id
_entity_poly.type
_entity_poly.pdbx_seq_one_letter_code
_entity_poly.pdbx_strand_id
1 'polypeptide(L)'
;MTKFKRWSMSYTSTRPQTMKKVASDLNDIRFMIDWLAEHGEQIRFVDYSGKTKLELLVMLRRYHDKYADDEEHIAVLCSIMSDDWDTMLALPAPELEESMAPP
;
A
#
# COMPACT_ATOMS: atom_id res chain seq x y z
N MET A 1 -3.52 4.15 -6.92
CA MET A 1 -2.91 2.80 -6.78
C MET A 1 -1.55 2.60 -7.46
N THR A 2 -1.19 3.30 -8.54
CA THR A 2 0.13 3.14 -9.20
C THR A 2 1.31 3.40 -8.24
N LYS A 3 1.15 4.32 -7.27
CA LYS A 3 2.14 4.63 -6.22
C LYS A 3 2.35 3.47 -5.25
N PHE A 4 1.27 2.91 -4.71
CA PHE A 4 1.31 1.69 -3.89
C PHE A 4 1.99 0.52 -4.60
N LYS A 5 1.67 0.30 -5.89
CA LYS A 5 2.35 -0.73 -6.68
C LYS A 5 3.86 -0.50 -6.70
N ARG A 6 4.29 0.69 -7.11
CA ARG A 6 5.72 1.00 -7.24
C ARG A 6 6.45 0.92 -5.90
N TRP A 7 5.84 1.44 -4.84
CA TRP A 7 6.37 1.30 -3.49
C TRP A 7 6.50 -0.18 -3.08
N SER A 8 5.44 -0.98 -3.26
CA SER A 8 5.43 -2.41 -2.87
C SER A 8 6.47 -3.27 -3.59
N MET A 9 6.96 -2.84 -4.76
CA MET A 9 7.99 -3.54 -5.53
C MET A 9 9.41 -3.08 -5.21
N SER A 10 9.58 -1.96 -4.50
CA SER A 10 10.88 -1.30 -4.38
C SER A 10 11.25 -0.89 -2.95
N TYR A 11 10.35 -1.05 -1.98
CA TYR A 11 10.54 -0.57 -0.60
C TYR A 11 11.73 -1.20 0.14
N THR A 12 12.25 -2.34 -0.33
CA THR A 12 13.44 -3.01 0.22
C THR A 12 14.75 -2.65 -0.51
N SER A 13 14.69 -1.86 -1.58
CA SER A 13 15.87 -1.53 -2.39
C SER A 13 16.87 -0.64 -1.64
N THR A 14 18.15 -0.99 -1.72
CA THR A 14 19.29 -0.22 -1.18
C THR A 14 19.94 0.72 -2.20
N ARG A 15 19.51 0.70 -3.47
CA ARG A 15 20.04 1.58 -4.51
C ARG A 15 19.63 3.04 -4.25
N PRO A 16 20.55 4.02 -4.22
CA PRO A 16 20.26 5.40 -3.79
C PRO A 16 19.12 6.09 -4.56
N GLN A 17 19.08 5.94 -5.88
CA GLN A 17 18.02 6.55 -6.69
C GLN A 17 16.64 5.92 -6.41
N THR A 18 16.60 4.60 -6.25
CA THR A 18 15.37 3.88 -5.90
C THR A 18 14.89 4.24 -4.50
N MET A 19 15.79 4.37 -3.52
CA MET A 19 15.44 4.81 -2.17
C MET A 19 14.79 6.20 -2.16
N LYS A 20 15.34 7.16 -2.91
CA LYS A 20 14.72 8.49 -3.08
C LYS A 20 13.33 8.38 -3.69
N LYS A 21 13.15 7.47 -4.65
CA LYS A 21 11.84 7.25 -5.28
C LYS A 21 10.83 6.61 -4.35
N VAL A 22 11.25 5.63 -3.56
CA VAL A 22 10.45 4.99 -2.50
C VAL A 22 10.00 6.02 -1.48
N ALA A 23 10.90 6.90 -1.02
CA ALA A 23 10.55 7.96 -0.08
C ALA A 23 9.53 8.95 -0.68
N SER A 24 9.69 9.33 -1.95
CA SER A 24 8.69 10.15 -2.66
C SER A 24 7.35 9.45 -2.79
N ASP A 25 7.32 8.17 -3.18
CA ASP A 25 6.07 7.42 -3.29
C ASP A 25 5.41 7.21 -1.93
N LEU A 26 6.19 7.05 -0.84
CA LEU A 26 5.68 6.98 0.52
C LEU A 26 5.01 8.27 0.94
N ASN A 27 5.64 9.42 0.70
CA ASN A 27 5.04 10.72 1.01
C ASN A 27 3.73 10.93 0.26
N ASP A 28 3.67 10.57 -1.03
CA ASP A 28 2.44 10.63 -1.82
C ASP A 28 1.36 9.70 -1.25
N ILE A 29 1.75 8.49 -0.82
CA ILE A 29 0.83 7.51 -0.21
C ILE A 29 0.25 8.04 1.10
N ARG A 30 1.09 8.55 1.99
CA ARG A 30 0.66 9.13 3.28
C ARG A 30 -0.29 10.30 3.05
N PHE A 31 0.09 11.24 2.19
CA PHE A 31 -0.76 12.36 1.81
C PHE A 31 -2.13 11.91 1.30
N MET A 32 -2.20 10.88 0.45
CA MET A 32 -3.49 10.36 -0.04
C MET A 32 -4.32 9.71 1.08
N ILE A 33 -3.69 8.99 2.01
CA ILE A 33 -4.39 8.36 3.15
C ILE A 33 -4.98 9.45 4.04
N ASP A 34 -4.18 10.43 4.41
CA ASP A 34 -4.59 11.54 5.28
C ASP A 34 -5.69 12.36 4.61
N TRP A 35 -5.52 12.70 3.32
CA TRP A 35 -6.51 13.46 2.58
C TRP A 35 -7.86 12.73 2.50
N LEU A 36 -7.87 11.41 2.27
CA LEU A 36 -9.10 10.63 2.24
C LEU A 36 -9.78 10.64 3.62
N ALA A 37 -9.02 10.43 4.69
CA ALA A 37 -9.55 10.43 6.05
C ALA A 37 -10.13 11.80 6.44
N GLU A 38 -9.43 12.89 6.16
CA GLU A 38 -9.87 14.26 6.41
C GLU A 38 -11.18 14.61 5.71
N HIS A 39 -11.41 14.03 4.52
CA HIS A 39 -12.61 14.29 3.71
C HIS A 39 -13.71 13.24 3.92
N GLY A 40 -13.51 12.25 4.79
CA GLY A 40 -14.47 11.17 5.02
C GLY A 40 -14.67 10.27 3.79
N GLU A 41 -13.67 10.20 2.92
CA GLU A 41 -13.68 9.41 1.69
C GLU A 41 -13.03 8.04 1.91
N GLN A 42 -13.52 7.03 1.19
CA GLN A 42 -12.97 5.67 1.24
C GLN A 42 -12.15 5.34 -0.02
N ILE A 43 -11.26 4.35 0.10
CA ILE A 43 -10.59 3.79 -1.08
C ILE A 43 -11.59 3.06 -1.96
N ARG A 44 -11.93 3.67 -3.09
CA ARG A 44 -12.78 3.03 -4.11
C ARG A 44 -11.97 2.07 -4.98
N PHE A 45 -11.76 0.84 -4.48
CA PHE A 45 -11.03 -0.20 -5.21
C PHE A 45 -11.64 -0.56 -6.57
N VAL A 46 -12.98 -0.50 -6.67
CA VAL A 46 -13.73 -0.86 -7.88
C VAL A 46 -13.49 0.09 -9.05
N ASP A 47 -13.12 1.34 -8.78
CA ASP A 47 -12.86 2.35 -9.80
C ASP A 47 -11.47 2.20 -10.44
N TYR A 48 -10.63 1.31 -9.89
CA TYR A 48 -9.27 1.14 -10.37
C TYR A 48 -9.21 0.14 -11.53
N SER A 49 -9.27 0.66 -12.76
CA SER A 49 -9.00 -0.13 -13.96
C SER A 49 -7.52 -0.54 -14.02
N GLY A 50 -7.26 -1.84 -13.99
CA GLY A 50 -5.93 -2.41 -14.23
C GLY A 50 -5.44 -3.42 -13.20
N LYS A 51 -6.07 -3.51 -12.02
CA LYS A 51 -5.89 -4.62 -11.06
C LYS A 51 -7.20 -4.99 -10.40
N THR A 52 -7.31 -6.24 -10.01
CA THR A 52 -8.39 -6.71 -9.14
C THR A 52 -8.26 -6.09 -7.76
N LYS A 53 -9.39 -5.95 -7.06
CA LYS A 53 -9.42 -5.53 -5.66
C LYS A 53 -8.48 -6.37 -4.79
N LEU A 54 -8.45 -7.69 -4.99
CA LEU A 54 -7.59 -8.60 -4.25
C LEU A 54 -6.09 -8.26 -4.40
N GLU A 55 -5.62 -8.02 -5.61
CA GLU A 55 -4.21 -7.62 -5.86
C GLU A 55 -3.87 -6.28 -5.19
N LEU A 56 -4.83 -5.37 -5.08
CA LEU A 56 -4.64 -4.09 -4.37
C LEU A 56 -4.57 -4.30 -2.86
N LEU A 57 -5.42 -5.18 -2.32
CA LEU A 57 -5.39 -5.54 -0.90
C LEU A 57 -4.08 -6.24 -0.51
N VAL A 58 -3.49 -7.07 -1.39
CA VAL A 58 -2.14 -7.65 -1.15
C VAL A 58 -1.08 -6.55 -1.02
N MET A 59 -1.15 -5.50 -1.87
CA MET A 59 -0.20 -4.38 -1.80
C MET A 59 -0.38 -3.55 -0.54
N LEU A 60 -1.63 -3.36 -0.10
CA LEU A 60 -1.95 -2.70 1.15
C LEU A 60 -1.53 -3.52 2.35
N ARG A 61 -1.64 -4.85 2.28
CA ARG A 61 -1.15 -5.74 3.33
C ARG A 61 0.35 -5.61 3.54
N ARG A 62 1.13 -5.57 2.44
CA ARG A 62 2.58 -5.28 2.50
C ARG A 62 2.88 -3.94 3.16
N TYR A 63 2.07 -2.92 2.85
CA TYR A 63 2.20 -1.59 3.45
C TYR A 63 1.87 -1.61 4.94
N HIS A 64 0.74 -2.20 5.31
CA HIS A 64 0.32 -2.41 6.69
C HIS A 64 1.40 -3.09 7.50
N ASP A 65 1.90 -4.25 7.04
CA ASP A 65 2.90 -5.03 7.78
C ASP A 65 4.22 -4.25 7.95
N LYS A 66 4.56 -3.38 7.00
CA LYS A 66 5.78 -2.54 7.06
C LYS A 66 5.66 -1.40 8.08
N TYR A 67 4.45 -0.91 8.32
CA TYR A 67 4.17 0.22 9.20
C TYR A 67 3.27 -0.17 10.38
N ALA A 68 3.24 -1.45 10.75
CA ALA A 68 2.39 -1.96 11.82
C ALA A 68 2.69 -1.32 13.19
N ASP A 69 3.93 -0.86 13.38
CA ASP A 69 4.37 -0.15 14.59
C ASP A 69 3.86 1.32 14.65
N ASP A 70 3.35 1.86 13.55
CA ASP A 70 2.82 3.22 13.44
C ASP A 70 1.29 3.18 13.65
N GLU A 71 0.87 2.96 14.91
CA GLU A 71 -0.52 2.73 15.28
C GLU A 71 -1.47 3.85 14.80
N GLU A 72 -1.02 5.10 14.86
CA GLU A 72 -1.80 6.26 14.40
C GLU A 72 -2.02 6.18 12.89
N HIS A 73 -0.96 5.98 12.11
CA HIS A 73 -1.05 5.86 10.65
C HIS A 73 -1.91 4.66 10.22
N ILE A 74 -1.79 3.54 10.93
CA ILE A 74 -2.56 2.32 10.66
C ILE A 74 -4.04 2.50 11.02
N ALA A 75 -4.37 3.23 12.09
CA ALA A 75 -5.74 3.56 12.44
C ALA A 75 -6.40 4.44 11.36
N VAL A 76 -5.68 5.43 10.84
CA VAL A 76 -6.15 6.28 9.72
C VAL A 76 -6.37 5.41 8.48
N LEU A 77 -5.41 4.55 8.13
CA LEU A 77 -5.57 3.62 7.02
C LEU A 77 -6.81 2.73 7.18
N CYS A 78 -7.04 2.18 8.38
CA CYS A 78 -8.21 1.35 8.67
C CYS A 78 -9.53 2.11 8.45
N SER A 79 -9.60 3.38 8.88
CA SER A 79 -10.81 4.19 8.74
C SER A 79 -11.27 4.40 7.29
N ILE A 80 -10.33 4.49 6.34
CA ILE A 80 -10.62 4.74 4.92
C ILE A 80 -10.88 3.45 4.12
N MET A 81 -10.81 2.28 4.77
CA MET A 81 -11.09 0.98 4.15
C MET A 81 -11.71 -0.05 5.11
N SER A 82 -12.53 0.41 6.06
CA SER A 82 -13.12 -0.43 7.13
C SER A 82 -13.72 -1.73 6.61
N ASP A 83 -14.42 -1.66 5.48
CA ASP A 83 -15.16 -2.80 4.89
C ASP A 83 -14.21 -3.86 4.30
N ASP A 84 -12.98 -3.47 4.00
CA ASP A 84 -11.96 -4.29 3.36
C ASP A 84 -10.81 -4.66 4.29
N TRP A 85 -10.83 -4.15 5.51
CA TRP A 85 -9.80 -4.36 6.52
C TRP A 85 -9.62 -5.83 6.85
N ASP A 86 -10.70 -6.50 7.22
CA ASP A 86 -10.68 -7.92 7.57
C ASP A 86 -10.30 -8.79 6.37
N THR A 87 -10.75 -8.40 5.18
CA THR A 87 -10.38 -9.08 3.93
C THR A 87 -8.87 -9.00 3.70
N MET A 88 -8.26 -7.82 3.88
CA MET A 88 -6.81 -7.63 3.79
C MET A 88 -6.06 -8.44 4.86
N LEU A 89 -6.57 -8.49 6.09
CA LEU A 89 -5.96 -9.23 7.19
C LEU A 89 -6.04 -10.75 7.02
N ALA A 90 -7.08 -11.25 6.35
CA ALA A 90 -7.26 -12.66 6.04
C ALA A 90 -6.36 -13.15 4.88
N LEU A 91 -5.76 -12.24 4.10
CA LEU A 91 -4.84 -12.64 3.03
C LEU A 91 -3.59 -13.29 3.62
N PRO A 92 -3.04 -14.32 2.96
CA PRO A 92 -1.76 -14.89 3.35
C PRO A 92 -0.70 -13.78 3.36
N ALA A 93 0.23 -13.87 4.32
CA ALA A 93 1.36 -12.97 4.35
C ALA A 93 1.98 -12.94 2.95
N PRO A 94 2.25 -11.76 2.39
CA PRO A 94 2.75 -11.65 1.04
C PRO A 94 4.06 -12.43 0.95
N GLU A 95 4.03 -13.57 0.26
CA GLU A 95 5.27 -14.20 -0.17
C GLU A 95 6.03 -13.13 -0.96
N LEU A 96 7.26 -12.88 -0.54
CA LEU A 96 8.20 -12.07 -1.31
C LEU A 96 8.34 -12.81 -2.64
N GLU A 97 7.52 -12.48 -3.63
CA GLU A 97 7.77 -12.90 -5.00
C GLU A 97 9.15 -12.32 -5.34
N GLU A 98 10.15 -13.20 -5.23
CA GLU A 98 11.50 -12.96 -5.67
C GLU A 98 11.41 -12.52 -7.14
N SER A 99 11.75 -11.26 -7.37
CA SER A 99 12.63 -10.89 -8.48
C SER A 99 12.51 -11.79 -9.72
N MET A 100 11.44 -11.64 -10.50
CA MET A 100 11.58 -11.80 -11.95
C MET A 100 12.39 -10.61 -12.47
N ALA A 101 13.70 -10.65 -12.22
CA ALA A 101 14.67 -9.87 -12.96
C ALA A 101 14.58 -10.32 -14.43
N PRO A 102 14.43 -9.39 -15.39
CA PRO A 102 14.54 -9.78 -16.79
C PRO A 102 16.00 -10.17 -17.10
N PRO A 103 16.22 -11.08 -18.08
CA PRO A 103 17.56 -11.53 -18.49
C PRO A 103 18.43 -10.40 -19.04
#